data_AF-A0A7J3WCN0-F1
#
_entry.id   AF-A0A7J3WCN0-F1
#
_cell.length_a   1.000
_cell.length_b   1.000
_cell.length_c   1.000
_cell.angle_alpha   90.00
_cell.angle_beta   90.00
_cell.angle_gamma   90.00
#
_symmetry.space_group_name_H-M   'P 1'
#
loop_
_entity.id
_entity.type
_entity.pdbx_description
1 polymer ?
#
loop_
_entity_poly.entity_id
_entity_poly.type
_entity_poly.pdbx_seq_one_letter_code
_entity_poly.pdbx_strand_id
1 'polypeptide(L)'
;MVNPRLGIILGAIGVIVVLLPILALFITGGYNSPIQRFYDSSLAPGLPMGILVTAAGAAVTAVGLLIFIKGMREGPAYPTAPAPIRRPLSRPRHENRELEQIEQEISNLLDNQPTMEIRTVQQPPPKRAPAKQEAVAVQTTEKKGGMVVVTRGVDMVCQSCGAVNPLGSKVCSSCGAQLFQPDAKATPCPVCGAPLDETYKIGENIVCKICFSEIKPNAG
;
A
#
# COMPACT_ATOMS: atom_id res chain seq x y z
N MET A 1 -17.58 11.00 -17.33
CA MET A 1 -17.74 9.53 -17.39
C MET A 1 -17.26 9.03 -18.73
N VAL A 2 -15.94 9.01 -18.90
CA VAL A 2 -15.30 8.46 -20.09
C VAL A 2 -15.00 7.00 -19.82
N ASN A 3 -15.60 6.09 -20.57
CA ASN A 3 -15.44 4.65 -20.31
C ASN A 3 -14.00 4.21 -20.64
N PRO A 4 -13.20 3.74 -19.67
CA PRO A 4 -11.80 3.37 -19.92
C PRO A 4 -11.67 2.24 -20.94
N ARG A 5 -12.70 1.38 -21.08
CA ARG A 5 -12.75 0.32 -22.10
C ARG A 5 -12.68 0.87 -23.52
N LEU A 6 -13.27 2.04 -23.77
CA LEU A 6 -13.25 2.69 -25.07
C LEU A 6 -11.82 3.07 -25.47
N GLY A 7 -11.03 3.57 -24.51
CA GLY A 7 -9.61 3.91 -24.73
C GLY A 7 -8.76 2.70 -25.08
N ILE A 8 -8.99 1.56 -24.40
CA ILE A 8 -8.31 0.29 -24.69
C ILE A 8 -8.63 -0.18 -26.11
N ILE A 9 -9.91 -0.18 -26.50
CA ILE A 9 -10.36 -0.62 -27.82
C ILE A 9 -9.75 0.26 -28.91
N LEU A 10 -9.81 1.58 -28.76
CA LEU A 10 -9.21 2.54 -29.71
C LEU A 10 -7.70 2.37 -29.81
N GLY A 11 -7.01 2.17 -28.68
CA GLY A 11 -5.57 1.90 -28.66
C GLY A 11 -5.20 0.61 -29.40
N ALA A 12 -5.95 -0.47 -29.17
CA ALA A 12 -5.74 -1.75 -29.84
C ALA A 12 -5.96 -1.65 -31.35
N ILE A 13 -7.00 -0.93 -31.79
CA ILE A 13 -7.24 -0.67 -33.22
C ILE A 13 -6.05 0.07 -33.85
N GLY A 14 -5.55 1.12 -33.19
CA GLY A 14 -4.39 1.87 -33.67
C GLY A 14 -3.15 1.01 -33.86
N VAL A 15 -2.87 0.12 -32.90
CA VAL A 15 -1.74 -0.82 -32.97
C VAL A 15 -1.94 -1.86 -34.09
N ILE A 16 -3.15 -2.39 -34.26
CA ILE A 16 -3.46 -3.35 -35.33
C ILE A 16 -3.25 -2.71 -36.71
N VAL A 17 -3.68 -1.46 -36.91
CA VAL A 17 -3.50 -0.74 -38.18
C VAL A 17 -2.02 -0.60 -38.56
N VAL A 18 -1.13 -0.44 -37.57
CA VAL A 18 0.32 -0.36 -37.80
C VAL A 18 0.96 -1.74 -37.99
N LEU A 19 0.63 -2.71 -37.13
CA LEU A 19 1.32 -3.99 -37.09
C LEU A 19 0.81 -5.01 -38.11
N LEU A 20 -0.48 -5.02 -38.45
CA LEU A 20 -1.06 -5.96 -39.41
C LEU A 20 -0.38 -5.90 -40.79
N PRO A 21 -0.14 -4.73 -41.41
CA PRO A 21 0.56 -4.66 -42.70
C PRO A 21 2.03 -5.09 -42.59
N ILE A 22 2.72 -4.76 -41.50
CA ILE A 22 4.10 -5.22 -41.25
C ILE A 22 4.15 -6.74 -41.12
N LEU A 23 3.21 -7.32 -40.36
CA LEU A 23 3.08 -8.76 -40.18
C LEU A 23 2.74 -9.44 -41.52
N ALA A 24 1.85 -8.86 -42.32
CA ALA A 24 1.52 -9.37 -43.65
C ALA A 24 2.73 -9.35 -44.60
N LEU A 25 3.58 -8.33 -44.53
CA LEU A 25 4.84 -8.28 -45.27
C LEU A 25 5.80 -9.40 -44.85
N PHE A 26 5.89 -9.70 -43.55
CA PHE A 26 6.69 -10.81 -43.03
C PHE A 26 6.16 -12.19 -43.46
N ILE A 27 4.83 -12.40 -43.44
CA ILE A 27 4.20 -13.68 -43.79
C ILE A 27 4.29 -13.94 -45.30
N THR A 28 4.17 -12.90 -46.13
CA THR A 28 4.17 -13.05 -47.60
C THR A 28 5.56 -13.17 -48.22
N GLY A 29 6.64 -13.22 -47.43
CA GLY A 29 7.98 -13.59 -47.91
C GLY A 29 8.79 -12.47 -48.57
N GLY A 30 8.34 -11.22 -48.51
CA GLY A 30 9.13 -10.04 -48.88
C GLY A 30 9.23 -9.71 -50.38
N TYR A 31 9.20 -8.41 -50.67
CA TYR A 31 9.41 -7.69 -51.93
C TYR A 31 8.62 -8.18 -53.18
N ASN A 32 7.70 -7.31 -53.64
CA ASN A 32 6.68 -7.47 -54.70
C ASN A 32 5.26 -7.87 -54.25
N SER A 33 4.96 -7.89 -52.95
CA SER A 33 3.57 -8.02 -52.52
C SER A 33 2.75 -6.78 -52.90
N PRO A 34 1.44 -6.91 -53.19
CA PRO A 34 0.57 -5.77 -53.49
C PRO A 34 0.52 -4.74 -52.35
N ILE A 35 0.73 -5.19 -51.12
CA ILE A 35 0.80 -4.35 -49.92
C ILE A 35 2.02 -3.43 -49.99
N GLN A 36 3.16 -3.92 -50.45
CA GLN A 36 4.37 -3.10 -50.55
C GLN A 36 4.23 -1.99 -51.60
N ARG A 37 3.64 -2.32 -52.76
CA ARG A 37 3.34 -1.30 -53.80
C ARG A 37 2.40 -0.20 -53.28
N PHE A 38 1.46 -0.56 -52.42
CA PHE A 38 0.60 0.44 -51.78
C PHE A 38 1.39 1.34 -50.82
N TYR A 39 2.31 0.79 -50.03
CA TYR A 39 3.12 1.56 -49.09
C TYR A 39 4.16 2.47 -49.77
N ASP A 40 4.71 2.02 -50.89
CA ASP A 40 5.66 2.77 -51.72
C ASP A 40 4.96 3.81 -52.61
N SER A 41 3.63 3.71 -52.78
CA SER A 41 2.87 4.73 -53.50
C SER A 41 2.98 6.08 -52.79
N SER A 42 3.29 7.13 -53.54
CA SER A 42 3.46 8.48 -53.02
C SER A 42 2.18 9.27 -53.25
N LEU A 43 1.51 9.67 -52.18
CA LEU A 43 0.30 10.51 -52.26
C LEU A 43 0.63 12.00 -52.40
N ALA A 44 1.84 12.39 -51.98
CA ALA A 44 2.42 13.73 -52.07
C ALA A 44 3.91 13.61 -52.45
N PRO A 45 4.53 14.63 -53.08
CA PRO A 45 5.93 14.55 -53.49
C PRO A 45 6.84 14.30 -52.30
N GLY A 46 7.50 13.15 -52.29
CA GLY A 46 8.48 12.76 -51.27
C GLY A 46 7.91 12.07 -50.02
N LEU A 47 6.59 11.83 -49.93
CA LEU A 47 5.99 11.15 -48.77
C LEU A 47 5.34 9.81 -49.16
N PRO A 48 5.97 8.67 -48.85
CA PRO A 48 5.37 7.36 -49.08
C PRO A 48 4.16 7.14 -48.17
N MET A 49 3.15 6.44 -48.68
CA MET A 49 1.93 6.10 -47.93
C MET A 49 2.23 5.35 -46.63
N GLY A 50 3.33 4.61 -46.56
CA GLY A 50 3.75 3.96 -45.33
C GLY A 50 3.98 4.90 -44.15
N ILE A 51 4.53 6.08 -44.39
CA ILE A 51 4.72 7.10 -43.35
C ILE A 51 3.37 7.68 -42.92
N LEU A 52 2.43 7.85 -43.85
CA LEU A 52 1.09 8.35 -43.54
C LEU A 52 0.29 7.35 -42.71
N VAL A 53 0.32 6.06 -43.06
CA VAL A 53 -0.41 5.02 -42.32
C VAL A 53 0.17 4.83 -40.91
N THR A 54 1.49 4.86 -40.77
CA THR A 54 2.14 4.79 -39.45
C THR A 54 1.86 6.03 -38.61
N ALA A 55 1.91 7.24 -39.19
CA ALA A 55 1.55 8.47 -38.49
C ALA A 55 0.08 8.48 -38.05
N ALA A 56 -0.84 8.03 -38.92
CA ALA A 56 -2.26 7.92 -38.59
C ALA A 56 -2.50 6.89 -37.49
N GLY A 57 -1.89 5.71 -37.56
CA GLY A 57 -1.98 4.68 -36.52
C GLY A 57 -1.42 5.15 -35.19
N ALA A 58 -0.30 5.87 -35.19
CA ALA A 58 0.28 6.47 -34.00
C ALA A 58 -0.65 7.51 -33.36
N ALA A 59 -1.28 8.37 -34.18
CA ALA A 59 -2.24 9.36 -33.70
C ALA A 59 -3.47 8.70 -33.05
N VAL A 60 -4.04 7.66 -33.67
CA VAL A 60 -5.18 6.91 -33.12
C VAL A 60 -4.80 6.24 -31.79
N THR A 61 -3.59 5.66 -31.72
CA THR A 61 -3.08 5.03 -30.50
C THR A 61 -2.89 6.05 -29.37
N ALA A 62 -2.35 7.24 -29.69
CA ALA A 62 -2.19 8.33 -28.73
C ALA A 62 -3.54 8.82 -28.18
N VAL A 63 -4.55 8.98 -29.06
CA VAL A 63 -5.91 9.36 -28.65
C VAL A 63 -6.53 8.28 -27.74
N GLY A 64 -6.40 7.00 -28.10
CA GLY A 64 -6.87 5.89 -27.27
C GLY A 64 -6.22 5.88 -25.88
N LEU A 65 -4.91 6.12 -25.82
CA LEU A 65 -4.16 6.22 -24.56
C LEU A 65 -4.62 7.40 -23.70
N LEU A 66 -4.84 8.58 -24.29
CA LEU A 66 -5.34 9.75 -23.57
C LEU A 66 -6.74 9.51 -22.97
N ILE A 67 -7.63 8.88 -23.74
CA ILE A 67 -8.97 8.50 -23.28
C ILE A 67 -8.86 7.49 -22.12
N PHE A 68 -7.97 6.51 -22.23
CA PHE A 68 -7.73 5.53 -21.18
C PHE A 68 -7.21 6.18 -19.88
N ILE A 69 -6.18 7.04 -19.97
CA ILE A 69 -5.64 7.76 -18.81
C ILE A 69 -6.72 8.61 -18.15
N LYS A 70 -7.54 9.30 -18.96
CA LYS A 70 -8.63 10.13 -18.45
C LYS A 70 -9.71 9.30 -17.77
N GLY A 71 -10.07 8.14 -18.32
CA GLY A 71 -11.02 7.21 -17.73
C GLY A 71 -10.51 6.56 -16.43
N MET A 72 -9.20 6.31 -16.31
CA MET A 72 -8.61 5.76 -15.08
C MET A 72 -8.49 6.79 -13.94
N ARG A 73 -8.46 8.09 -14.26
CA ARG A 73 -8.44 9.18 -13.26
C ARG A 73 -9.80 9.49 -12.66
N GLU A 74 -10.88 9.13 -13.35
CA GLU A 74 -12.22 9.09 -12.77
C GLU A 74 -12.27 7.86 -11.83
N GLY A 75 -11.70 7.99 -10.64
CA GLY A 75 -11.68 6.93 -9.62
C GLY A 75 -13.09 6.43 -9.28
N PRO A 76 -13.22 5.23 -8.67
CA PRO A 76 -14.53 4.69 -8.32
C PRO A 76 -15.29 5.73 -7.49
N ALA A 77 -16.48 6.08 -7.95
CA ALA A 77 -17.41 6.89 -7.17
C ALA A 77 -17.77 6.05 -5.92
N TYR A 78 -17.02 6.25 -4.83
CA TYR A 78 -17.38 5.66 -3.56
C TYR A 78 -18.75 6.22 -3.16
N PRO A 79 -19.73 5.36 -2.81
CA PRO A 79 -20.95 5.87 -2.23
C PRO A 79 -20.57 6.70 -1.01
N THR A 80 -21.01 7.95 -1.00
CA THR A 80 -20.79 8.88 0.10
C THR A 80 -21.17 8.16 1.39
N ALA A 81 -20.23 8.07 2.35
CA ALA A 81 -20.47 7.39 3.60
C ALA A 81 -21.77 7.92 4.24
N PRO A 82 -22.66 7.05 4.74
CA PRO A 82 -23.89 7.50 5.37
C PRO A 82 -23.55 8.44 6.54
N ALA A 83 -24.30 9.53 6.67
CA ALA A 83 -24.07 10.53 7.69
C ALA A 83 -23.96 9.88 9.08
N PRO A 84 -22.98 10.28 9.91
CA PRO A 84 -22.81 9.69 11.23
C PRO A 84 -24.07 9.92 12.06
N ILE A 85 -24.68 8.82 12.50
CA ILE A 85 -25.84 8.83 13.40
C ILE A 85 -25.40 9.45 14.72
N ARG A 86 -25.75 10.71 14.96
CA ARG A 86 -25.57 11.35 16.27
C ARG A 86 -26.59 10.75 17.23
N ARG A 87 -26.17 9.76 18.02
CA ARG A 87 -26.95 9.34 19.19
C ARG A 87 -26.85 10.45 20.24
N PRO A 88 -27.96 11.01 20.73
CA PRO A 88 -27.91 11.91 21.88
C PRO A 88 -27.45 11.10 23.10
N LEU A 89 -26.30 11.45 23.66
CA LEU A 89 -25.92 11.00 25.00
C LEU A 89 -26.86 11.67 26.00
N SER A 90 -27.91 10.98 26.41
CA SER A 90 -28.55 11.28 27.68
C SER A 90 -27.64 10.77 28.79
N ARG A 91 -26.81 11.66 29.35
CA ARG A 91 -25.99 11.38 30.52
C ARG A 91 -26.91 11.20 31.74
N PRO A 92 -26.90 10.06 32.44
CA PRO A 92 -27.72 9.89 33.64
C PRO A 92 -27.11 10.71 34.79
N ARG A 93 -27.98 11.45 35.50
CA ARG A 93 -27.70 12.36 36.63
C ARG A 93 -27.05 11.71 37.86
N HIS A 94 -26.83 10.40 37.84
CA HIS A 94 -26.41 9.61 39.01
C HIS A 94 -24.89 9.70 39.29
N GLU A 95 -24.08 9.88 38.25
CA GLU A 95 -22.60 9.87 38.33
C GLU A 95 -22.02 11.02 39.16
N ASN A 96 -22.70 12.18 39.18
CA ASN A 96 -22.22 13.36 39.91
C ASN A 96 -22.31 13.18 41.43
N ARG A 97 -23.25 12.36 41.92
CA ARG A 97 -23.47 12.16 43.37
C ARG A 97 -22.45 11.19 43.98
N GLU A 98 -21.98 10.23 43.19
CA GLU A 98 -20.93 9.30 43.62
C GLU A 98 -19.56 9.97 43.65
N LEU A 99 -19.30 10.90 42.72
CA LEU A 99 -18.05 11.64 42.67
C LEU A 99 -17.86 12.54 43.91
N GLU A 100 -18.91 13.24 44.35
CA GLU A 100 -18.87 14.05 45.57
C GLU A 100 -18.66 13.21 46.84
N GLN A 101 -19.20 11.99 46.88
CA GLN A 101 -18.97 11.06 47.99
C GLN A 101 -17.51 10.58 48.04
N ILE A 102 -16.92 10.28 46.88
CA ILE A 102 -15.53 9.83 46.78
C ILE A 102 -14.57 10.95 47.21
N GLU A 103 -14.81 12.20 46.80
CA GLU A 103 -13.97 13.34 47.19
C GLU A 103 -14.00 13.62 48.71
N GLN A 104 -15.17 13.46 49.34
CA GLN A 104 -15.31 13.60 50.78
C GLN A 104 -14.62 12.47 51.55
N GLU A 105 -14.67 11.24 51.03
CA GLU A 105 -14.02 10.09 51.64
C GLU A 105 -12.50 10.19 51.58
N ILE A 106 -11.94 10.65 50.46
CA ILE A 106 -10.50 10.90 50.31
C ILE A 106 -10.03 11.98 51.29
N SER A 107 -10.77 13.07 51.42
CA SER A 107 -10.40 14.18 52.33
C SER A 107 -10.32 13.72 53.79
N ASN A 108 -11.29 12.91 54.24
CA ASN A 108 -11.31 12.36 55.59
C ASN A 108 -10.16 11.36 55.88
N LEU A 109 -9.63 10.71 54.85
CA LEU A 109 -8.49 9.79 54.98
C LEU A 109 -7.15 10.52 55.04
N LEU A 110 -7.03 11.71 54.45
CA LEU A 110 -5.80 12.51 54.52
C LEU A 110 -5.60 13.15 55.90
N ASP A 111 -6.68 13.57 56.57
CA ASP A 111 -6.59 14.22 57.88
C ASP A 111 -6.21 13.27 59.03
N ASN A 112 -6.29 11.95 58.83
CA ASN A 112 -6.09 10.94 59.87
C ASN A 112 -4.83 10.06 59.69
N GLN A 113 -3.86 10.43 58.84
CA GLN A 113 -2.66 9.60 58.69
C GLN A 113 -1.66 9.77 59.86
N PRO A 114 -1.35 8.72 60.65
CA PRO A 114 -0.20 8.74 61.51
C PRO A 114 1.08 8.55 60.69
N THR A 115 2.04 9.47 60.85
CA THR A 115 3.37 9.39 60.24
C THR A 115 4.11 8.14 60.73
N MET A 116 4.23 7.12 59.87
CA MET A 116 5.11 5.97 60.13
C MET A 116 6.42 6.12 59.36
N GLU A 117 7.52 6.02 60.10
CA GLU A 117 8.90 6.13 59.65
C GLU A 117 9.31 4.85 58.90
N ILE A 118 9.71 4.99 57.64
CA ILE A 118 10.02 3.87 56.74
C ILE A 118 11.41 3.32 57.06
N ARG A 119 11.50 2.17 57.74
CA ARG A 119 12.71 1.35 57.77
C ARG A 119 12.79 0.51 56.50
N THR A 120 13.78 0.77 55.65
CA THR A 120 14.09 -0.03 54.47
C THR A 120 14.61 -1.42 54.88
N VAL A 121 13.89 -2.47 54.46
CA VAL A 121 14.35 -3.87 54.52
C VAL A 121 14.53 -4.37 53.09
N GLN A 122 15.76 -4.79 52.75
CA GLN A 122 16.10 -5.45 51.48
C GLN A 122 15.31 -6.75 51.31
N GLN A 123 14.74 -7.00 50.12
CA GLN A 123 14.08 -8.27 49.77
C GLN A 123 14.82 -9.02 48.64
N PRO A 124 14.99 -10.36 48.76
CA PRO A 124 15.43 -11.27 47.70
C PRO A 124 14.24 -11.78 46.82
N PRO A 125 14.47 -12.49 45.70
CA PRO A 125 13.53 -12.52 44.56
C PRO A 125 12.68 -13.84 44.52
N PRO A 126 11.91 -14.14 43.46
CA PRO A 126 10.46 -13.92 43.34
C PRO A 126 9.65 -15.22 43.11
N LYS A 127 8.31 -15.22 43.24
CA LYS A 127 7.43 -16.27 42.68
C LYS A 127 6.11 -15.73 42.10
N ARG A 128 6.02 -15.84 40.77
CA ARG A 128 4.90 -15.87 39.77
C ARG A 128 3.45 -15.82 40.33
N ALA A 129 2.61 -14.82 40.02
CA ALA A 129 1.80 -14.51 38.80
C ALA A 129 0.35 -15.07 38.88
N PRO A 130 -0.69 -14.57 38.13
CA PRO A 130 -0.70 -13.54 37.07
C PRO A 130 -1.91 -12.53 37.03
N ALA A 131 -1.76 -11.55 36.11
CA ALA A 131 -2.76 -10.75 35.37
C ALA A 131 -3.48 -9.58 36.11
N LYS A 132 -3.65 -8.36 35.57
CA LYS A 132 -3.54 -7.81 34.21
C LYS A 132 -3.60 -6.27 34.32
N GLN A 133 -2.70 -5.53 33.68
CA GLN A 133 -2.82 -4.16 33.10
C GLN A 133 -1.47 -3.44 33.18
N GLU A 134 -0.95 -2.99 32.03
CA GLU A 134 -0.08 -1.81 31.82
C GLU A 134 0.32 -1.80 30.33
N ALA A 135 0.02 -0.74 29.58
CA ALA A 135 0.81 0.48 29.47
C ALA A 135 2.22 0.23 28.91
N VAL A 136 2.43 0.74 27.69
CA VAL A 136 3.68 1.22 27.09
C VAL A 136 4.97 0.73 27.76
N ALA A 137 5.62 -0.26 27.15
CA ALA A 137 7.04 -0.50 27.34
C ALA A 137 7.66 -0.94 26.01
N VAL A 138 8.57 -0.11 25.50
CA VAL A 138 9.62 -0.52 24.57
C VAL A 138 10.36 -1.70 25.19
N GLN A 139 10.34 -2.84 24.52
CA GLN A 139 11.43 -3.84 24.40
C GLN A 139 10.86 -5.19 23.98
N THR A 140 11.13 -5.64 22.77
CA THR A 140 11.62 -7.01 22.57
C THR A 140 12.46 -7.08 21.30
N THR A 141 13.76 -7.22 21.49
CA THR A 141 14.69 -7.72 20.48
C THR A 141 14.31 -9.16 20.15
N GLU A 142 13.50 -9.36 19.12
CA GLU A 142 13.43 -10.66 18.45
C GLU A 142 14.59 -10.75 17.47
N LYS A 143 15.69 -11.35 17.94
CA LYS A 143 16.80 -11.76 17.10
C LYS A 143 16.38 -13.01 16.32
N LYS A 144 15.75 -12.82 15.16
CA LYS A 144 15.75 -13.82 14.09
C LYS A 144 16.42 -13.21 12.88
N GLY A 145 17.63 -13.70 12.59
CA GLY A 145 18.38 -13.38 11.38
C GLY A 145 18.99 -11.97 11.37
N GLY A 146 20.10 -11.78 12.10
CA GLY A 146 21.09 -10.73 11.80
C GLY A 146 20.65 -9.27 11.67
N MET A 147 19.39 -8.90 11.93
CA MET A 147 18.84 -7.57 11.66
C MET A 147 18.14 -7.04 12.91
N VAL A 148 18.26 -5.74 13.16
CA VAL A 148 17.62 -5.04 14.28
C VAL A 148 16.47 -4.21 13.73
N VAL A 149 15.25 -4.45 14.22
CA VAL A 149 14.10 -3.64 13.83
C VAL A 149 14.11 -2.34 14.64
N VAL A 150 14.25 -1.21 13.96
CA VAL A 150 14.26 0.13 14.56
C VAL A 150 12.83 0.59 14.82
N THR A 151 11.99 0.51 13.78
CA THR A 151 10.56 0.81 13.86
C THR A 151 9.75 -0.34 13.28
N ARG A 152 8.63 -0.66 13.92
CA ARG A 152 7.70 -1.72 13.50
C ARG A 152 6.46 -1.08 12.88
N GLY A 153 6.18 -1.44 11.64
CA GLY A 153 4.87 -1.21 11.03
C GLY A 153 3.79 -2.03 11.73
N VAL A 154 2.58 -1.50 11.77
CA VAL A 154 1.41 -2.15 12.37
C VAL A 154 0.48 -2.78 11.33
N ASP A 155 0.68 -2.42 10.07
CA ASP A 155 -0.17 -2.74 8.93
C ASP A 155 0.64 -2.88 7.63
N MET A 156 -0.02 -3.37 6.57
CA MET A 156 0.56 -3.58 5.24
C MET A 156 -0.26 -2.85 4.18
N VAL A 157 0.40 -2.16 3.27
CA VAL A 157 -0.26 -1.43 2.19
C VAL A 157 -0.19 -2.21 0.87
N CYS A 158 -1.33 -2.36 0.21
CA CYS A 158 -1.41 -3.00 -1.09
C CYS A 158 -0.84 -2.12 -2.20
N GLN A 159 0.14 -2.63 -2.95
CA GLN A 159 0.73 -1.90 -4.08
C GLN A 159 -0.22 -1.74 -5.28
N SER A 160 -1.27 -2.58 -5.37
CA SER A 160 -2.21 -2.54 -6.50
C SER A 160 -3.36 -1.56 -6.32
N CYS A 161 -3.87 -1.38 -5.08
CA CYS A 161 -5.03 -0.51 -4.81
C CYS A 161 -4.88 0.45 -3.62
N GLY A 162 -3.79 0.38 -2.86
CA GLY A 162 -3.54 1.25 -1.70
C GLY A 162 -4.29 0.87 -0.42
N ALA A 163 -5.07 -0.22 -0.41
CA ALA A 163 -5.78 -0.65 0.79
C ALA A 163 -4.82 -1.10 1.90
N VAL A 164 -5.20 -0.84 3.15
CA VAL A 164 -4.51 -1.28 4.36
C VAL A 164 -4.97 -2.68 4.75
N ASN A 165 -4.01 -3.57 5.04
CA ASN A 165 -4.23 -4.98 5.35
C ASN A 165 -3.47 -5.34 6.64
N PRO A 166 -3.93 -6.33 7.42
CA PRO A 166 -3.24 -6.75 8.63
C PRO A 166 -1.88 -7.41 8.31
N LEU A 167 -0.93 -7.29 9.25
CA LEU A 167 0.40 -7.91 9.12
C LEU A 167 0.32 -9.41 8.82
N GLY A 168 1.18 -9.87 7.92
CA GLY A 168 1.25 -11.27 7.49
C GLY A 168 0.24 -11.66 6.41
N SER A 169 -0.64 -10.75 5.98
CA SER A 169 -1.54 -10.99 4.85
C SER A 169 -0.74 -11.26 3.57
N LYS A 170 -1.17 -12.25 2.78
CA LYS A 170 -0.60 -12.53 1.46
C LYS A 170 -1.44 -11.97 0.32
N VAL A 171 -2.74 -11.76 0.56
CA VAL A 171 -3.73 -11.31 -0.41
C VAL A 171 -4.46 -10.10 0.16
N CYS A 172 -4.71 -9.11 -0.67
CA CYS A 172 -5.42 -7.90 -0.29
C CYS A 172 -6.92 -8.18 -0.10
N SER A 173 -7.47 -7.75 1.05
CA SER A 173 -8.89 -7.89 1.38
C SER A 173 -9.82 -7.04 0.50
N SER A 174 -9.29 -5.98 -0.12
CA SER A 174 -10.08 -5.04 -0.91
C SER A 174 -10.12 -5.38 -2.41
N CYS A 175 -8.97 -5.67 -3.02
CA CYS A 175 -8.87 -5.91 -4.47
C CYS A 175 -8.52 -7.36 -4.86
N GLY A 176 -8.20 -8.23 -3.90
CA GLY A 176 -7.81 -9.62 -4.16
C GLY A 176 -6.42 -9.82 -4.75
N ALA A 177 -5.65 -8.75 -4.96
CA ALA A 177 -4.27 -8.86 -5.45
C ALA A 177 -3.33 -9.45 -4.39
N GLN A 178 -2.26 -10.11 -4.81
CA GLN A 178 -1.20 -10.55 -3.89
C GLN A 178 -0.44 -9.34 -3.37
N LEU A 179 -0.18 -9.28 -2.06
CA LEU A 179 0.52 -8.15 -1.44
C LEU A 179 2.02 -8.13 -1.77
N PHE A 180 2.62 -9.30 -1.96
CA PHE A 180 3.99 -9.47 -2.40
C PHE A 180 4.18 -10.87 -2.99
N GLN A 181 5.19 -11.02 -3.85
CA GLN A 181 5.65 -12.33 -4.31
C GLN A 181 6.78 -12.80 -3.37
N PRO A 182 6.71 -14.00 -2.77
CA PRO A 182 7.82 -14.53 -2.00
C PRO A 182 8.99 -14.81 -2.94
N ASP A 183 10.14 -14.20 -2.68
CA ASP A 183 11.39 -14.47 -3.38
C ASP A 183 12.31 -15.27 -2.44
N ALA A 184 12.77 -16.43 -2.90
CA ALA A 184 13.65 -17.30 -2.14
C ALA A 184 15.07 -16.72 -1.98
N LYS A 185 15.46 -15.78 -2.84
CA LYS A 185 16.77 -15.14 -2.83
C LYS A 185 16.82 -13.87 -1.98
N ALA A 186 15.67 -13.20 -1.81
CA ALA A 186 15.58 -11.96 -1.05
C ALA A 186 15.45 -12.24 0.45
N THR A 187 16.09 -11.38 1.26
CA THR A 187 15.96 -11.44 2.71
C THR A 187 14.53 -11.03 3.12
N PRO A 188 13.78 -11.86 3.86
CA PRO A 188 12.41 -11.50 4.25
C PRO A 188 12.40 -10.47 5.37
N CYS A 189 11.40 -9.59 5.34
CA CYS A 189 11.15 -8.63 6.39
C CYS A 189 10.81 -9.36 7.70
N PRO A 190 11.48 -9.06 8.83
CA PRO A 190 11.20 -9.70 10.11
C PRO A 190 9.83 -9.32 10.70
N VAL A 191 9.18 -8.27 10.18
CA VAL A 191 7.87 -7.81 10.67
C VAL A 191 6.71 -8.39 9.87
N CYS A 192 6.78 -8.38 8.54
CA CYS A 192 5.66 -8.81 7.68
C CYS A 192 5.97 -9.99 6.74
N GLY A 193 7.24 -10.43 6.66
CA GLY A 193 7.68 -11.52 5.79
C GLY A 193 7.83 -11.17 4.31
N ALA A 194 7.52 -9.93 3.89
CA ALA A 194 7.72 -9.48 2.52
C ALA A 194 9.22 -9.43 2.15
N PRO A 195 9.61 -9.72 0.90
CA PRO A 195 11.01 -9.60 0.47
C PRO A 195 11.49 -8.16 0.64
N LEU A 196 12.62 -7.98 1.32
CA LEU A 196 13.27 -6.68 1.46
C LEU A 196 14.06 -6.37 0.19
N ASP A 197 13.97 -5.11 -0.21
CA ASP A 197 14.75 -4.55 -1.31
C ASP A 197 15.90 -3.74 -0.73
N GLU A 198 17.13 -4.24 -0.87
CA GLU A 198 18.33 -3.59 -0.34
C GLU A 198 18.64 -2.26 -1.03
N THR A 199 18.01 -1.93 -2.16
CA THR A 199 18.19 -0.63 -2.82
C THR A 199 17.43 0.49 -2.12
N TYR A 200 16.40 0.17 -1.33
CA TYR A 200 15.55 1.15 -0.66
C TYR A 200 16.01 1.39 0.77
N LYS A 201 17.00 2.29 0.90
CA LYS A 201 17.61 2.67 2.18
C LYS A 201 17.32 4.13 2.52
N ILE A 202 17.16 4.40 3.81
CA ILE A 202 17.09 5.74 4.39
C ILE A 202 18.26 5.84 5.37
N GLY A 203 19.34 6.50 4.94
CA GLY A 203 20.62 6.46 5.65
C GLY A 203 21.21 5.04 5.68
N GLU A 204 21.42 4.50 6.87
CA GLU A 204 21.91 3.13 7.08
C GLU A 204 20.81 2.08 7.18
N ASN A 205 19.54 2.50 7.30
CA ASN A 205 18.40 1.62 7.55
C ASN A 205 17.74 1.21 6.24
N ILE A 206 17.33 -0.05 6.14
CA ILE A 206 16.49 -0.59 5.06
C ILE A 206 15.03 -0.42 5.46
N VAL A 207 14.18 0.02 4.53
CA VAL A 207 12.74 0.19 4.80
C VAL A 207 11.92 -0.81 4.00
N CYS A 208 11.02 -1.53 4.66
CA CYS A 208 10.11 -2.43 3.97
C CYS A 208 9.05 -1.62 3.19
N LYS A 209 8.96 -1.82 1.87
CA LYS A 209 7.97 -1.12 1.01
C LYS A 209 6.51 -1.56 1.24
N ILE A 210 6.28 -2.61 2.05
CA ILE A 210 4.94 -3.17 2.29
C ILE A 210 4.38 -2.74 3.65
N CYS A 211 5.17 -2.90 4.72
CA CYS A 211 4.76 -2.56 6.08
C CYS A 211 5.47 -1.32 6.66
N PHE A 212 6.32 -0.65 5.88
CA PHE A 212 7.05 0.56 6.28
C PHE A 212 7.88 0.41 7.56
N SER A 213 8.29 -0.82 7.90
CA SER A 213 9.20 -1.06 9.03
C SER A 213 10.63 -0.67 8.65
N GLU A 214 11.29 0.08 9.53
CA GLU A 214 12.71 0.41 9.41
C GLU A 214 13.56 -0.65 10.10
N ILE A 215 14.55 -1.16 9.38
CA ILE A 215 15.36 -2.29 9.79
C ILE A 215 16.83 -1.92 9.58
N LYS A 216 17.61 -1.99 10.65
CA LYS A 216 19.06 -1.85 10.58
C LYS A 216 19.68 -3.22 10.30
N PRO A 217 20.31 -3.43 9.13
CA PRO A 217 21.11 -4.64 8.92
C PRO A 217 22.29 -4.61 9.91
N ASN A 218 22.59 -5.71 10.61
CA ASN A 218 23.86 -5.75 11.33
C ASN A 218 24.96 -5.78 10.27
N ALA A 219 25.80 -4.74 10.26
CA ALA A 219 27.11 -4.82 9.63
C ALA A 219 27.87 -5.95 10.35
N GLY A 220 28.14 -7.03 9.62
CA GLY A 220 29.08 -8.05 10.06
C GLY A 220 30.50 -7.52 10.09
#